data_AF-A0A7S0Q5B9-F1
#
_entry.id   AF-A0A7S0Q5B9-F1
#
_cell.length_a   1.000
_cell.length_b   1.000
_cell.length_c   1.000
_cell.angle_alpha   90.00
_cell.angle_beta   90.00
_cell.angle_gamma   90.00
#
_symmetry.space_group_name_H-M   'P 1'
#
loop_
_entity.id
_entity.type
_entity.pdbx_description
1 polymer ?
#
loop_
_entity_poly.entity_id
_entity_poly.type
_entity_poly.pdbx_seq_one_letter_code
_entity_poly.pdbx_strand_id
1 'polypeptide(L)'
;MDLSVPASGTESVPAAEGADEELLSDPSTGEMDETGDDGTSGEDGTHSGIGDSLSLDECVACAAEQKTAGNVHFKAGEAADACQCYQLGVQYLSKHTTETSAKEVLLSLQNNLAATQNQLGLWDDAVASATAVLGIEEGNVKALFRRGVAYFNLEKLDTAKADLSTVCRNDTKNREARTILASVNAALQQAKEQQKASMKNLFAGKSLYHAEEQAARRKAVEDAKKKREEEERKKEQEEALRGEWHAECERLRAEAAASAGEEAASPMKVSGAAAAGVEAGEGVDTETGEAGTEEGEAPPITFGVFK
;
A
#
# COMPACT_ATOMS: atom_id res chain seq x y z
N MET A 1 -8.51 -24.99 18.85
CA MET A 1 -9.15 -24.26 17.75
C MET A 1 -8.04 -23.93 16.77
N ASP A 2 -7.84 -24.79 15.80
CA ASP A 2 -6.73 -24.67 14.87
C ASP A 2 -7.10 -23.70 13.74
N LEU A 3 -6.36 -22.60 13.67
CA LEU A 3 -6.46 -21.63 12.59
C LEU A 3 -5.41 -21.98 11.55
N SER A 4 -5.76 -22.94 10.68
CA SER A 4 -4.93 -23.31 9.53
C SER A 4 -4.76 -22.11 8.60
N VAL A 5 -3.52 -21.76 8.28
CA VAL A 5 -3.19 -20.65 7.37
C VAL A 5 -3.25 -21.16 5.94
N PRO A 6 -4.06 -20.57 5.04
CA PRO A 6 -4.01 -20.92 3.62
C PRO A 6 -2.67 -20.43 3.05
N ALA A 7 -1.94 -21.31 2.39
CA ALA A 7 -0.66 -20.98 1.76
C ALA A 7 -0.86 -19.96 0.63
N SER A 8 0.14 -19.08 0.44
CA SER A 8 0.20 -18.17 -0.70
C SER A 8 0.46 -18.95 -1.98
N GLY A 9 -0.60 -19.37 -2.67
CA GLY A 9 -0.52 -19.94 -4.00
C GLY A 9 -0.05 -18.87 -5.00
N THR A 10 1.25 -18.83 -5.27
CA THR A 10 1.79 -18.17 -6.46
C THR A 10 1.45 -19.03 -7.67
N GLU A 11 0.20 -18.93 -8.15
CA GLU A 11 -0.13 -19.44 -9.47
C GLU A 11 0.70 -18.65 -10.47
N SER A 12 1.73 -19.29 -11.02
CA SER A 12 2.42 -18.79 -12.20
C SER A 12 1.36 -18.54 -13.25
N VAL A 13 1.24 -17.29 -13.71
CA VAL A 13 0.48 -16.99 -14.92
C VAL A 13 1.00 -17.94 -16.01
N PRO A 14 0.13 -18.65 -16.75
CA PRO A 14 0.61 -19.52 -17.82
C PRO A 14 1.46 -18.70 -18.78
N ALA A 15 2.58 -19.29 -19.22
CA ALA A 15 3.37 -18.70 -20.29
C ALA A 15 2.47 -18.41 -21.49
N ALA A 16 2.82 -17.38 -22.28
CA ALA A 16 2.02 -16.98 -23.43
C ALA A 16 2.12 -18.02 -24.56
N GLU A 17 1.36 -19.11 -24.44
CA GLU A 17 1.13 -20.11 -25.49
C GLU A 17 0.20 -19.51 -26.58
N GLY A 18 0.73 -18.50 -27.27
CA GLY A 18 0.14 -17.80 -28.40
C GLY A 18 1.29 -17.29 -29.26
N ALA A 19 1.71 -18.10 -30.22
CA ALA A 19 2.95 -17.91 -30.97
C ALA A 19 2.99 -16.57 -31.74
N ASP A 20 4.19 -15.97 -31.81
CA ASP A 20 4.54 -14.75 -32.56
C ASP A 20 4.54 -15.00 -34.11
N GLU A 21 3.69 -15.92 -34.61
CA GLU A 21 3.69 -16.42 -36.01
C GLU A 21 3.40 -15.34 -37.06
N GLU A 22 2.54 -14.36 -36.76
CA GLU A 22 2.15 -13.32 -37.73
C GLU A 22 3.09 -12.09 -37.79
N LEU A 23 4.09 -11.95 -36.90
CA LEU A 23 4.88 -10.71 -36.78
C LEU A 23 6.33 -10.77 -37.28
N LEU A 24 6.76 -11.91 -37.85
CA LEU A 24 8.09 -12.12 -38.46
C LEU A 24 8.07 -12.35 -39.98
N SER A 25 6.92 -12.16 -40.64
CA SER A 25 6.71 -12.33 -42.08
C SER A 25 7.15 -11.12 -42.92
N ASP A 26 8.41 -10.71 -42.77
CA ASP A 26 9.04 -9.69 -43.64
C ASP A 26 9.43 -10.34 -44.99
N PRO A 27 8.96 -9.86 -46.16
CA PRO A 27 9.08 -10.58 -47.44
C PRO A 27 10.45 -10.41 -48.10
N SER A 28 11.49 -10.97 -47.47
CA SER A 28 12.86 -11.05 -48.03
C SER A 28 13.51 -12.41 -47.76
N THR A 29 12.94 -13.47 -48.34
CA THR A 29 13.54 -14.80 -48.42
C THR A 29 14.10 -15.03 -49.81
N GLY A 30 15.33 -14.55 -50.04
CA GLY A 30 16.16 -15.07 -51.12
C GLY A 30 16.79 -16.38 -50.67
N GLU A 31 16.54 -17.48 -51.39
CA GLU A 31 17.16 -18.78 -51.11
C GLU A 31 18.67 -18.68 -51.37
N MET A 32 19.48 -19.11 -50.39
CA MET A 32 20.92 -19.28 -50.53
C MET A 32 21.30 -20.66 -49.98
N ASP A 33 22.21 -21.33 -50.68
CA ASP A 33 22.50 -22.76 -50.56
C ASP A 33 23.40 -23.07 -49.35
N GLU A 34 23.11 -24.14 -48.60
CA GLU A 34 23.89 -24.50 -47.40
C GLU A 34 25.12 -25.34 -47.77
N THR A 35 26.31 -24.74 -47.64
CA THR A 35 27.57 -25.47 -47.60
C THR A 35 28.19 -25.39 -46.20
N GLY A 36 27.88 -26.37 -45.36
CA GLY A 36 28.52 -26.50 -44.05
C GLY A 36 29.98 -26.96 -44.14
N ASP A 37 30.84 -26.42 -43.27
CA ASP A 37 32.24 -26.81 -43.09
C ASP A 37 32.54 -27.07 -41.60
N ASP A 38 33.49 -27.96 -41.31
CA ASP A 38 33.79 -28.47 -39.96
C ASP A 38 35.13 -27.89 -39.44
N GLY A 39 35.06 -27.06 -38.39
CA GLY A 39 36.16 -26.25 -37.88
C GLY A 39 36.40 -26.41 -36.38
N THR A 40 37.07 -27.49 -35.99
CA THR A 40 37.38 -27.81 -34.58
C THR A 40 38.61 -27.05 -34.02
N SER A 41 38.60 -26.83 -32.70
CA SER A 41 39.71 -26.40 -31.81
C SER A 41 40.07 -24.90 -31.77
N GLY A 42 40.60 -24.45 -30.63
CA GLY A 42 40.97 -23.06 -30.35
C GLY A 42 42.06 -22.96 -29.28
N GLU A 43 42.61 -21.75 -29.10
CA GLU A 43 43.74 -21.45 -28.21
C GLU A 43 43.50 -20.17 -27.38
N ASP A 44 44.42 -19.88 -26.45
CA ASP A 44 44.27 -18.89 -25.38
C ASP A 44 44.82 -17.49 -25.75
N GLY A 45 44.30 -16.44 -25.12
CA GLY A 45 45.16 -15.28 -24.78
C GLY A 45 45.12 -13.98 -25.58
N THR A 46 44.13 -13.66 -26.42
CA THR A 46 43.85 -12.23 -26.76
C THR A 46 42.37 -11.89 -26.80
N HIS A 47 41.98 -10.80 -26.13
CA HIS A 47 40.61 -10.28 -26.09
C HIS A 47 40.31 -9.38 -27.31
N SER A 48 40.46 -9.93 -28.52
CA SER A 48 39.93 -9.30 -29.74
C SER A 48 38.41 -9.46 -29.74
N GLY A 49 37.67 -8.37 -29.94
CA GLY A 49 36.20 -8.43 -30.02
C GLY A 49 35.70 -9.14 -31.29
N ILE A 50 34.47 -9.67 -31.23
CA ILE A 50 33.80 -10.25 -32.40
C ILE A 50 33.53 -9.11 -33.40
N GLY A 51 34.13 -9.22 -34.58
CA GLY A 51 34.12 -8.17 -35.62
C GLY A 51 35.33 -7.23 -35.62
N ASP A 52 36.25 -7.31 -34.66
CA ASP A 52 37.37 -6.34 -34.53
C ASP A 52 38.37 -6.35 -35.70
N SER A 53 38.39 -7.43 -36.49
CA SER A 53 39.22 -7.60 -37.68
C SER A 53 38.45 -7.46 -39.00
N LEU A 54 37.15 -7.19 -38.96
CA LEU A 54 36.26 -7.13 -40.12
C LEU A 54 35.96 -5.69 -40.53
N SER A 55 35.62 -5.48 -41.80
CA SER A 55 35.06 -4.21 -42.28
C SER A 55 33.58 -4.05 -41.88
N LEU A 56 33.06 -2.82 -42.00
CA LEU A 56 31.64 -2.52 -41.74
C LEU A 56 30.71 -3.43 -42.56
N ASP A 57 31.01 -3.63 -43.84
CA ASP A 57 30.14 -4.41 -44.74
C ASP A 57 30.18 -5.91 -44.41
N GLU A 58 31.34 -6.43 -43.98
CA GLU A 58 31.47 -7.81 -43.46
C GLU A 58 30.75 -7.99 -42.12
N CYS A 59 30.89 -7.04 -41.18
CA CYS A 59 30.14 -7.04 -39.93
C CYS A 59 28.61 -7.01 -40.16
N VAL A 60 28.15 -6.23 -41.15
CA VAL A 60 26.72 -6.17 -41.55
C VAL A 60 26.26 -7.47 -42.21
N ALA A 61 27.10 -8.10 -43.04
CA ALA A 61 26.81 -9.41 -43.63
C ALA A 61 26.69 -10.51 -42.55
N CYS A 62 27.68 -10.67 -41.67
CA CYS A 62 27.64 -11.64 -40.57
C CYS A 62 26.46 -11.38 -39.61
N ALA A 63 26.13 -10.13 -39.31
CA ALA A 63 24.97 -9.79 -38.49
C ALA A 63 23.63 -10.13 -39.19
N ALA A 64 23.55 -9.97 -40.51
CA ALA A 64 22.37 -10.36 -41.29
C ALA A 64 22.23 -11.90 -41.39
N GLU A 65 23.34 -12.63 -41.53
CA GLU A 65 23.40 -14.09 -41.50
C GLU A 65 22.92 -14.64 -40.14
N GLN A 66 23.43 -14.09 -39.03
CA GLN A 66 23.00 -14.43 -37.68
C GLN A 66 21.52 -14.10 -37.42
N LYS A 67 21.00 -13.02 -38.02
CA LYS A 67 19.55 -12.73 -38.03
C LYS A 67 18.76 -13.82 -38.76
N THR A 68 19.25 -14.32 -39.90
CA THR A 68 18.57 -15.42 -40.63
C THR A 68 18.64 -16.75 -39.89
N ALA A 69 19.78 -17.12 -39.31
CA ALA A 69 19.89 -18.32 -38.47
C ALA A 69 18.95 -18.25 -37.26
N GLY A 70 18.93 -17.12 -36.54
CA GLY A 70 18.01 -16.92 -35.43
C GLY A 70 16.54 -16.98 -35.83
N ASN A 71 16.18 -16.49 -37.02
CA ASN A 71 14.83 -16.61 -37.58
C ASN A 71 14.45 -18.07 -37.91
N VAL A 72 15.41 -18.95 -38.24
CA VAL A 72 15.16 -20.39 -38.48
C VAL A 72 14.91 -21.10 -37.16
N HIS A 73 15.81 -20.96 -36.17
CA HIS A 73 15.63 -21.52 -34.83
C HIS A 73 14.32 -21.05 -34.18
N PHE A 74 13.97 -19.76 -34.32
CA PHE A 74 12.72 -19.24 -33.77
C PHE A 74 11.48 -19.92 -34.38
N LYS A 75 11.49 -20.19 -35.70
CA LYS A 75 10.41 -20.92 -36.39
C LYS A 75 10.39 -22.42 -36.05
N ALA A 76 11.52 -22.99 -35.64
CA ALA A 76 11.58 -24.34 -35.08
C ALA A 76 11.08 -24.42 -33.62
N GLY A 77 10.85 -23.28 -32.96
CA GLY A 77 10.51 -23.19 -31.53
C GLY A 77 11.72 -23.17 -30.60
N GLU A 78 12.93 -23.19 -31.16
CA GLU A 78 14.23 -23.23 -30.47
C GLU A 78 14.64 -21.83 -29.98
N ALA A 79 13.81 -21.24 -29.10
CA ALA A 79 13.96 -19.85 -28.66
C ALA A 79 15.31 -19.56 -27.98
N ALA A 80 15.95 -20.55 -27.37
CA ALA A 80 17.26 -20.43 -26.73
C ALA A 80 18.40 -20.25 -27.75
N ASP A 81 18.37 -21.00 -28.85
CA ASP A 81 19.38 -20.94 -29.91
C ASP A 81 19.13 -19.74 -30.82
N ALA A 82 17.87 -19.41 -31.08
CA ALA A 82 17.48 -18.13 -31.68
C ALA A 82 18.02 -16.92 -30.89
N CYS A 83 17.90 -16.94 -29.56
CA CYS A 83 18.44 -15.90 -28.68
C CYS A 83 19.97 -15.77 -28.83
N GLN A 84 20.70 -16.88 -28.86
CA GLN A 84 22.16 -16.90 -29.04
C GLN A 84 22.57 -16.31 -30.41
N CYS A 85 21.92 -16.72 -31.51
CA CYS A 85 22.16 -16.14 -32.83
C CYS A 85 21.90 -14.62 -32.85
N TYR A 86 20.79 -14.15 -32.28
CA TYR A 86 20.51 -12.72 -32.24
C TYR A 86 21.52 -11.94 -31.37
N GLN A 87 21.96 -12.50 -30.22
CA GLN A 87 23.02 -11.90 -29.40
C GLN A 87 24.36 -11.81 -30.15
N LEU A 88 24.73 -12.84 -30.92
CA LEU A 88 25.94 -12.86 -31.73
C LEU A 88 25.86 -11.82 -32.87
N GLY A 89 24.73 -11.72 -33.56
CA GLY A 89 24.47 -10.68 -34.56
C GLY A 89 24.56 -9.25 -33.98
N VAL A 90 24.07 -9.02 -32.76
CA VAL A 90 24.20 -7.72 -32.08
C VAL A 90 25.66 -7.41 -31.72
N GLN A 91 26.48 -8.42 -31.39
CA GLN A 91 27.91 -8.22 -31.08
C GLN A 91 28.70 -7.73 -32.31
N TYR A 92 28.50 -8.32 -33.49
CA TYR A 92 29.11 -7.84 -34.74
C TYR A 92 28.83 -6.36 -35.05
N LEU A 93 27.66 -5.84 -34.64
CA LEU A 93 27.27 -4.44 -34.88
C LEU A 93 27.52 -3.50 -33.70
N SER A 94 28.05 -4.01 -32.58
CA SER A 94 28.23 -3.26 -31.33
C SER A 94 29.09 -1.99 -31.47
N LYS A 95 30.03 -1.98 -32.44
CA LYS A 95 30.91 -0.84 -32.76
C LYS A 95 30.40 0.04 -33.91
N HIS A 96 29.34 -0.37 -34.60
CA HIS A 96 28.83 0.26 -35.83
C HIS A 96 27.44 0.89 -35.66
N THR A 97 26.99 1.10 -34.43
CA THR A 97 25.65 1.63 -34.07
C THR A 97 25.34 3.02 -34.66
N THR A 98 26.35 3.76 -35.14
CA THR A 98 26.21 5.04 -35.83
C THR A 98 25.86 4.91 -37.32
N GLU A 99 26.20 3.80 -37.97
CA GLU A 99 26.15 3.66 -39.42
C GLU A 99 24.78 3.25 -39.93
N THR A 100 24.30 3.87 -41.02
CA THR A 100 22.93 3.66 -41.51
C THR A 100 22.66 2.21 -41.93
N SER A 101 23.61 1.57 -42.60
CA SER A 101 23.52 0.15 -42.99
C SER A 101 23.45 -0.81 -41.80
N ALA A 102 24.23 -0.53 -40.74
CA ALA A 102 24.21 -1.31 -39.51
C ALA A 102 22.93 -1.09 -38.68
N LYS A 103 22.42 0.16 -38.63
CA LYS A 103 21.24 0.52 -37.83
C LYS A 103 20.01 -0.31 -38.15
N GLU A 104 19.68 -0.52 -39.43
CA GLU A 104 18.48 -1.28 -39.83
C GLU A 104 18.57 -2.76 -39.41
N VAL A 105 19.75 -3.37 -39.57
CA VAL A 105 20.01 -4.76 -39.15
C VAL A 105 20.01 -4.87 -37.61
N LEU A 106 20.64 -3.92 -36.91
CA LEU A 106 20.70 -3.85 -35.45
C LEU A 106 19.31 -3.66 -34.82
N LEU A 107 18.49 -2.75 -35.37
CA LEU A 107 17.10 -2.54 -34.95
C LEU A 107 16.29 -3.84 -35.05
N SER A 108 16.41 -4.54 -36.18
CA SER A 108 15.74 -5.82 -36.43
C SER A 108 16.19 -6.91 -35.45
N LEU A 109 17.51 -7.07 -35.28
CA LEU A 109 18.13 -8.02 -34.35
C LEU A 109 17.68 -7.78 -32.90
N GLN A 110 17.81 -6.55 -32.38
CA GLN A 110 17.45 -6.25 -30.99
C GLN A 110 15.94 -6.41 -30.73
N ASN A 111 15.08 -6.17 -31.73
CA ASN A 111 13.64 -6.41 -31.60
C ASN A 111 13.33 -7.91 -31.48
N ASN A 112 13.97 -8.76 -32.30
CA ASN A 112 13.78 -10.21 -32.25
C ASN A 112 14.46 -10.85 -31.02
N LEU A 113 15.57 -10.28 -30.56
CA LEU A 113 16.21 -10.62 -29.29
C LEU A 113 15.25 -10.32 -28.11
N ALA A 114 14.61 -9.16 -28.09
CA ALA A 114 13.58 -8.85 -27.08
C ALA A 114 12.35 -9.77 -27.16
N ALA A 115 12.06 -10.39 -28.31
CA ALA A 115 11.00 -11.39 -28.45
C ALA A 115 11.40 -12.72 -27.81
N THR A 116 12.56 -13.26 -28.20
CA THR A 116 13.12 -14.50 -27.63
C THR A 116 13.35 -14.38 -26.13
N GLN A 117 13.85 -13.26 -25.64
CA GLN A 117 14.03 -13.02 -24.20
C GLN A 117 12.69 -13.00 -23.44
N ASN A 118 11.61 -12.42 -24.00
CA ASN A 118 10.28 -12.54 -23.40
C ASN A 118 9.79 -14.01 -23.40
N GLN A 119 9.97 -14.76 -24.49
CA GLN A 119 9.57 -16.17 -24.57
C GLN A 119 10.34 -17.07 -23.58
N LEU A 120 11.60 -16.75 -23.31
CA LEU A 120 12.47 -17.44 -22.33
C LEU A 120 12.28 -16.96 -20.89
N GLY A 121 11.45 -15.94 -20.63
CA GLY A 121 11.29 -15.34 -19.30
C GLY A 121 12.47 -14.49 -18.81
N LEU A 122 13.38 -14.09 -19.71
CA LEU A 122 14.55 -13.24 -19.44
C LEU A 122 14.12 -11.75 -19.45
N TRP A 123 13.25 -11.39 -18.51
CA TRP A 123 12.49 -10.12 -18.58
C TRP A 123 13.36 -8.86 -18.52
N ASP A 124 14.35 -8.78 -17.62
CA ASP A 124 15.21 -7.58 -17.54
C ASP A 124 16.12 -7.44 -18.78
N ASP A 125 16.54 -8.56 -19.39
CA ASP A 125 17.27 -8.53 -20.66
C ASP A 125 16.35 -8.09 -21.82
N ALA A 126 15.10 -8.56 -21.86
CA ALA A 126 14.09 -8.10 -22.82
C ALA A 126 13.82 -6.59 -22.68
N VAL A 127 13.79 -6.06 -21.45
CA VAL A 127 13.72 -4.61 -21.18
C VAL A 127 14.95 -3.89 -21.73
N ALA A 128 16.15 -4.44 -21.56
CA ALA A 128 17.38 -3.83 -22.07
C ALA A 128 17.40 -3.79 -23.61
N SER A 129 17.17 -4.94 -24.27
CA SER A 129 17.11 -5.05 -25.74
C SER A 129 16.05 -4.13 -26.35
N ALA A 130 14.83 -4.11 -25.80
CA ALA A 130 13.77 -3.24 -26.29
C ALA A 130 14.04 -1.75 -26.00
N THR A 131 14.73 -1.42 -24.89
CA THR A 131 15.12 -0.03 -24.60
C THR A 131 16.24 0.45 -25.53
N ALA A 132 17.15 -0.43 -25.96
CA ALA A 132 18.16 -0.10 -26.96
C ALA A 132 17.54 0.22 -28.33
N VAL A 133 16.53 -0.55 -28.78
CA VAL A 133 15.72 -0.20 -29.96
C VAL A 133 15.07 1.18 -29.80
N LEU A 134 14.42 1.43 -28.66
CA LEU A 134 13.70 2.69 -28.41
C LEU A 134 14.63 3.91 -28.24
N GLY A 135 15.92 3.69 -27.95
CA GLY A 135 16.94 4.74 -27.98
C GLY A 135 17.39 5.14 -29.40
N ILE A 136 16.99 4.39 -30.42
CA ILE A 136 17.23 4.68 -31.84
C ILE A 136 15.92 5.10 -32.53
N GLU A 137 14.81 4.40 -32.23
CA GLU A 137 13.47 4.65 -32.76
C GLU A 137 12.43 4.67 -31.63
N GLU A 138 12.26 5.82 -30.97
CA GLU A 138 11.31 6.02 -29.84
C GLU A 138 9.87 5.59 -30.16
N GLY A 139 9.48 5.61 -31.44
CA GLY A 139 8.15 5.24 -31.92
C GLY A 139 7.92 3.74 -32.14
N ASN A 140 8.94 2.89 -32.01
CA ASN A 140 8.88 1.49 -32.44
C ASN A 140 7.83 0.69 -31.65
N VAL A 141 6.69 0.42 -32.29
CA VAL A 141 5.53 -0.22 -31.64
C VAL A 141 5.83 -1.65 -31.18
N LYS A 142 6.68 -2.40 -31.91
CA LYS A 142 7.08 -3.77 -31.51
C LYS A 142 7.94 -3.74 -30.24
N ALA A 143 8.88 -2.80 -30.12
CA ALA A 143 9.73 -2.66 -28.94
C ALA A 143 8.97 -2.08 -27.73
N LEU A 144 8.09 -1.10 -27.92
CA LEU A 144 7.18 -0.62 -26.86
C LEU A 144 6.32 -1.78 -26.33
N PHE A 145 5.79 -2.63 -27.22
CA PHE A 145 5.02 -3.81 -26.80
C PHE A 145 5.89 -4.80 -26.01
N ARG A 146 7.02 -5.23 -26.58
CA ARG A 146 7.93 -6.21 -25.96
C ARG A 146 8.49 -5.73 -24.61
N ARG A 147 8.75 -4.44 -24.45
CA ARG A 147 9.14 -3.84 -23.15
C ARG A 147 7.96 -3.78 -22.17
N GLY A 148 6.76 -3.44 -22.64
CA GLY A 148 5.53 -3.43 -21.84
C GLY A 148 5.17 -4.82 -21.27
N VAL A 149 5.35 -5.88 -22.07
CA VAL A 149 5.19 -7.28 -21.61
C VAL A 149 6.23 -7.63 -20.54
N ALA A 150 7.50 -7.33 -20.78
CA ALA A 150 8.56 -7.60 -19.82
C ALA A 150 8.35 -6.84 -18.49
N TYR A 151 7.97 -5.55 -18.54
CA TYR A 151 7.64 -4.76 -17.35
C TYR A 151 6.42 -5.30 -16.60
N PHE A 152 5.42 -5.89 -17.27
CA PHE A 152 4.28 -6.52 -16.60
C PHE A 152 4.71 -7.74 -15.78
N ASN A 153 5.53 -8.62 -16.37
CA ASN A 153 6.06 -9.80 -15.67
C ASN A 153 7.05 -9.46 -14.54
N LEU A 154 7.71 -8.29 -14.63
CA LEU A 154 8.58 -7.74 -13.57
C LEU A 154 7.84 -6.97 -12.47
N GLU A 155 6.50 -7.02 -12.43
CA GLU A 155 5.62 -6.24 -11.54
C GLU A 155 5.83 -4.70 -11.62
N LYS A 156 6.52 -4.20 -12.66
CA LYS A 156 6.79 -2.78 -12.93
C LYS A 156 5.54 -2.16 -13.61
N LEU A 157 4.40 -2.26 -12.93
CA LEU A 157 3.06 -2.06 -13.50
C LEU A 157 2.82 -0.67 -14.12
N ASP A 158 3.33 0.41 -13.51
CA ASP A 158 3.13 1.76 -14.05
C ASP A 158 3.94 2.02 -15.33
N THR A 159 5.13 1.44 -15.49
CA THR A 159 5.89 1.53 -16.75
C THR A 159 5.32 0.59 -17.82
N ALA A 160 4.91 -0.62 -17.43
CA ALA A 160 4.14 -1.52 -18.31
C ALA A 160 2.88 -0.83 -18.87
N LYS A 161 2.15 -0.11 -18.01
CA LYS A 161 0.98 0.68 -18.40
C LYS A 161 1.35 1.78 -19.38
N ALA A 162 2.44 2.53 -19.16
CA ALA A 162 2.84 3.63 -20.03
C ALA A 162 3.17 3.16 -21.45
N ASP A 163 3.96 2.08 -21.57
CA ASP A 163 4.34 1.49 -22.85
C ASP A 163 3.12 0.89 -23.57
N LEU A 164 2.35 0.01 -22.91
CA LEU A 164 1.17 -0.65 -23.51
C LEU A 164 0.04 0.33 -23.86
N SER A 165 -0.12 1.43 -23.10
CA SER A 165 -1.05 2.52 -23.46
C SER A 165 -0.56 3.31 -24.67
N THR A 166 0.73 3.26 -25.01
CA THR A 166 1.28 3.87 -26.22
C THR A 166 1.10 2.93 -27.42
N VAL A 167 1.35 1.63 -27.23
CA VAL A 167 1.02 0.60 -28.23
C VAL A 167 -0.46 0.67 -28.62
N CYS A 168 -1.39 0.66 -27.66
CA CYS A 168 -2.84 0.70 -27.95
C CYS A 168 -3.34 2.02 -28.58
N ARG A 169 -2.53 3.09 -28.56
CA ARG A 169 -2.82 4.36 -29.26
C ARG A 169 -2.33 4.32 -30.72
N ASN A 170 -1.15 3.74 -30.94
CA ASN A 170 -0.51 3.67 -32.25
C ASN A 170 -1.08 2.52 -33.10
N ASP A 171 -1.28 1.34 -32.49
CA ASP A 171 -1.99 0.20 -33.07
C ASP A 171 -3.26 -0.09 -32.25
N THR A 172 -4.39 0.36 -32.78
CA THR A 172 -5.73 0.13 -32.21
C THR A 172 -6.27 -1.28 -32.47
N LYS A 173 -5.65 -2.05 -33.39
CA LYS A 173 -6.05 -3.41 -33.74
C LYS A 173 -5.38 -4.45 -32.86
N ASN A 174 -4.14 -4.22 -32.41
CA ASN A 174 -3.42 -5.13 -31.51
C ASN A 174 -4.32 -5.56 -30.34
N ARG A 175 -4.71 -6.84 -30.34
CA ARG A 175 -5.63 -7.41 -29.33
C ARG A 175 -4.88 -7.75 -28.05
N GLU A 176 -3.67 -8.23 -28.18
CA GLU A 176 -2.84 -8.71 -27.08
C GLU A 176 -2.43 -7.57 -26.14
N ALA A 177 -1.92 -6.47 -26.70
CA ALA A 177 -1.60 -5.26 -25.95
C ALA A 177 -2.81 -4.73 -25.15
N ARG A 178 -4.03 -4.86 -25.69
CA ARG A 178 -5.27 -4.49 -24.99
C ARG A 178 -5.61 -5.48 -23.86
N THR A 179 -5.39 -6.78 -24.05
CA THR A 179 -5.54 -7.80 -23.00
C THR A 179 -4.56 -7.56 -21.86
N ILE A 180 -3.26 -7.40 -22.16
CA ILE A 180 -2.22 -7.21 -21.14
C ILE A 180 -2.40 -5.86 -20.43
N LEU A 181 -2.77 -4.79 -21.16
CA LEU A 181 -3.12 -3.50 -20.56
C LEU A 181 -4.34 -3.61 -19.62
N ALA A 182 -5.32 -4.47 -19.91
CA ALA A 182 -6.43 -4.73 -18.99
C ALA A 182 -5.94 -5.42 -17.70
N SER A 183 -5.09 -6.44 -17.80
CA SER A 183 -4.45 -7.12 -16.65
C SER A 183 -3.62 -6.16 -15.80
N VAL A 184 -2.79 -5.30 -16.42
CA VAL A 184 -2.01 -4.26 -15.74
C VAL A 184 -2.92 -3.29 -14.99
N ASN A 185 -4.03 -2.84 -15.58
CA ASN A 185 -4.97 -1.96 -14.90
C ASN A 185 -5.71 -2.65 -13.73
N ALA A 186 -6.04 -3.94 -13.85
CA ALA A 186 -6.62 -4.72 -12.77
C ALA A 186 -5.64 -4.87 -11.58
N ALA A 187 -4.38 -5.22 -11.86
CA ALA A 187 -3.33 -5.33 -10.84
C ALA A 187 -3.08 -3.98 -10.13
N LEU A 188 -3.00 -2.87 -10.88
CA LEU A 188 -2.88 -1.52 -10.32
C LEU A 188 -4.08 -1.13 -9.44
N GLN A 189 -5.29 -1.57 -9.78
CA GLN A 189 -6.48 -1.33 -8.96
C GLN A 189 -6.46 -2.17 -7.68
N GLN A 190 -6.11 -3.45 -7.79
CA GLN A 190 -5.96 -4.36 -6.65
C GLN A 190 -4.90 -3.86 -5.67
N ALA A 191 -3.74 -3.39 -6.15
CA ALA A 191 -2.70 -2.80 -5.33
C ALA A 191 -3.19 -1.53 -4.58
N LYS A 192 -3.95 -0.66 -5.25
CA LYS A 192 -4.56 0.53 -4.62
C LYS A 192 -5.63 0.17 -3.58
N GLU A 193 -6.40 -0.88 -3.82
CA GLU A 193 -7.38 -1.39 -2.85
C GLU A 193 -6.72 -2.05 -1.64
N GLN A 194 -5.65 -2.83 -1.84
CA GLN A 194 -4.82 -3.37 -0.75
C GLN A 194 -4.15 -2.27 0.07
N GLN A 195 -3.59 -1.23 -0.57
CA GLN A 195 -3.07 -0.04 0.11
C GLN A 195 -4.16 0.68 0.91
N LYS A 196 -5.34 0.92 0.30
CA LYS A 196 -6.49 1.56 0.97
C LYS A 196 -7.03 0.74 2.14
N ALA A 197 -7.09 -0.59 2.01
CA ALA A 197 -7.48 -1.49 3.09
C ALA A 197 -6.43 -1.49 4.22
N SER A 198 -5.14 -1.51 3.88
CA SER A 198 -4.03 -1.44 4.83
C SER A 198 -4.03 -0.12 5.60
N MET A 199 -4.20 1.01 4.91
CA MET A 199 -4.34 2.34 5.53
C MET A 199 -5.59 2.44 6.41
N LYS A 200 -6.74 1.90 5.95
CA LYS A 200 -7.97 1.83 6.76
C LYS A 200 -7.76 1.02 8.04
N ASN A 201 -7.10 -0.13 7.94
CA ASN A 201 -6.83 -1.02 9.08
C ASN A 201 -5.81 -0.41 10.04
N LEU A 202 -4.81 0.32 9.55
CA LEU A 202 -3.86 1.06 10.36
C LEU A 202 -4.56 2.20 11.15
N PHE A 203 -5.37 3.01 10.46
CA PHE A 203 -6.08 4.14 11.06
C PHE A 203 -7.17 3.70 12.05
N ALA A 204 -7.95 2.67 11.71
CA ALA A 204 -9.02 2.14 12.57
C ALA A 204 -8.50 1.23 13.71
N GLY A 205 -7.37 0.55 13.51
CA GLY A 205 -6.86 -0.45 14.45
C GLY A 205 -5.88 0.10 15.50
N LYS A 206 -5.05 1.11 15.15
CA LYS A 206 -4.01 1.65 16.04
C LYS A 206 -3.81 3.17 15.90
N SER A 207 -4.89 3.95 15.88
CA SER A 207 -4.78 5.37 16.23
C SER A 207 -4.29 5.50 17.68
N LEU A 208 -3.07 6.00 17.88
CA LEU A 208 -2.42 6.15 19.18
C LEU A 208 -3.33 6.89 20.19
N TYR A 209 -4.00 7.94 19.71
CA TYR A 209 -4.90 8.79 20.49
C TYR A 209 -6.11 8.04 21.08
N HIS A 210 -6.68 7.05 20.39
CA HIS A 210 -7.86 6.34 20.90
C HIS A 210 -7.54 5.28 21.96
N ALA A 211 -6.32 4.75 22.01
CA ALA A 211 -5.93 3.83 23.07
C ALA A 211 -5.81 4.56 24.42
N GLU A 212 -5.22 5.76 24.39
CA GLU A 212 -4.99 6.60 25.58
C GLU A 212 -6.31 7.20 26.10
N GLU A 213 -7.19 7.69 25.21
CA GLU A 213 -8.52 8.17 25.58
C GLU A 213 -9.38 7.06 26.21
N GLN A 214 -9.35 5.83 25.67
CA GLN A 214 -10.06 4.70 26.26
C GLN A 214 -9.49 4.28 27.62
N ALA A 215 -8.17 4.36 27.82
CA ALA A 215 -7.55 4.11 29.12
C ALA A 215 -8.01 5.17 30.15
N ALA A 216 -8.01 6.44 29.78
CA ALA A 216 -8.49 7.55 30.62
C ALA A 216 -9.98 7.38 31.00
N ARG A 217 -10.85 7.07 30.02
CA ARG A 217 -12.29 6.79 30.26
C ARG A 217 -12.50 5.61 31.20
N ARG A 218 -11.77 4.49 31.01
CA ARG A 218 -11.85 3.32 31.91
C ARG A 218 -11.43 3.65 33.34
N LYS A 219 -10.34 4.40 33.51
CA LYS A 219 -9.87 4.86 34.83
C LYS A 219 -10.91 5.76 35.51
N ALA A 220 -11.47 6.73 34.78
CA ALA A 220 -12.49 7.63 35.32
C ALA A 220 -13.75 6.90 35.83
N VAL A 221 -14.18 5.82 35.14
CA VAL A 221 -15.30 4.98 35.59
C VAL A 221 -14.95 4.19 36.86
N GLU A 222 -13.75 3.62 36.95
CA GLU A 222 -13.26 2.92 38.15
C GLU A 222 -13.12 3.86 39.36
N ASP A 223 -12.56 5.06 39.16
CA ASP A 223 -12.37 6.03 40.24
C ASP A 223 -13.73 6.61 40.71
N ALA A 224 -14.69 6.82 39.79
CA ALA A 224 -16.06 7.20 40.13
C ALA A 224 -16.82 6.09 40.90
N LYS A 225 -16.63 4.82 40.53
CA LYS A 225 -17.20 3.67 41.24
C LYS A 225 -16.69 3.59 42.68
N LYS A 226 -15.38 3.67 42.88
CA LYS A 226 -14.76 3.68 44.22
C LYS A 226 -15.24 4.84 45.09
N LYS A 227 -15.36 6.05 44.51
CA LYS A 227 -15.90 7.22 45.23
C LYS A 227 -17.33 6.98 45.70
N ARG A 228 -18.18 6.36 44.88
CA ARG A 228 -19.55 5.99 45.27
C ARG A 228 -19.55 4.94 46.39
N GLU A 229 -18.75 3.89 46.27
CA GLU A 229 -18.63 2.83 47.29
C GLU A 229 -18.13 3.39 48.63
N GLU A 230 -17.22 4.37 48.60
CA GLU A 230 -16.75 5.08 49.81
C GLU A 230 -17.80 6.05 50.38
N GLU A 231 -18.58 6.74 49.55
CA GLU A 231 -19.70 7.58 50.00
C GLU A 231 -20.86 6.76 50.60
N GLU A 232 -21.14 5.56 50.06
CA GLU A 232 -22.12 4.63 50.61
C GLU A 232 -21.62 4.07 51.96
N ARG A 233 -20.40 3.53 52.02
CA ARG A 233 -19.77 3.08 53.29
C ARG A 233 -19.70 4.17 54.35
N LYS A 234 -19.47 5.43 53.96
CA LYS A 234 -19.44 6.57 54.90
C LYS A 234 -20.83 6.88 55.47
N LYS A 235 -21.89 6.77 54.66
CA LYS A 235 -23.29 6.92 55.14
C LYS A 235 -23.65 5.82 56.14
N GLU A 236 -23.31 4.57 55.84
CA GLU A 236 -23.49 3.44 56.77
C GLU A 236 -22.79 3.68 58.12
N GLN A 237 -21.56 4.21 58.10
CA GLN A 237 -20.83 4.57 59.33
C GLN A 237 -21.46 5.75 60.09
N GLU A 238 -21.99 6.76 59.40
CA GLU A 238 -22.69 7.87 60.06
C GLU A 238 -24.04 7.43 60.66
N GLU A 239 -24.77 6.56 59.96
CA GLU A 239 -26.04 5.98 60.42
C GLU A 239 -25.84 5.07 61.64
N ALA A 240 -24.80 4.25 61.65
CA ALA A 240 -24.41 3.45 62.82
C ALA A 240 -24.08 4.32 64.03
N LEU A 241 -23.22 5.33 63.88
CA LEU A 241 -22.84 6.25 64.96
C LEU A 241 -24.04 7.06 65.49
N ARG A 242 -24.97 7.42 64.60
CA ARG A 242 -26.25 8.07 64.95
C ARG A 242 -27.13 7.12 65.77
N GLY A 243 -27.20 5.84 65.42
CA GLY A 243 -27.88 4.80 66.19
C GLY A 243 -27.30 4.62 67.60
N GLU A 244 -25.96 4.54 67.72
CA GLU A 244 -25.26 4.49 69.00
C GLU A 244 -25.57 5.72 69.88
N TRP A 245 -25.54 6.92 69.29
CA TRP A 245 -25.87 8.17 69.99
C TRP A 245 -27.33 8.22 70.46
N HIS A 246 -28.28 7.71 69.66
CA HIS A 246 -29.68 7.61 70.07
C HIS A 246 -29.86 6.64 71.25
N ALA A 247 -29.23 5.47 71.22
CA ALA A 247 -29.30 4.49 72.30
C ALA A 247 -28.69 5.04 73.61
N GLU A 248 -27.55 5.75 73.53
CA GLU A 248 -26.93 6.43 74.67
C GLU A 248 -27.84 7.54 75.24
N CYS A 249 -28.51 8.29 74.37
CA CYS A 249 -29.49 9.30 74.77
C CYS A 249 -30.75 8.70 75.44
N GLU A 250 -31.16 7.48 75.06
CA GLU A 250 -32.23 6.75 75.75
C GLU A 250 -31.77 6.18 77.10
N ARG A 251 -30.54 5.63 77.18
CA ARG A 251 -29.93 5.19 78.45
C ARG A 251 -29.87 6.33 79.47
N LEU A 252 -29.34 7.48 79.06
CA LEU A 252 -29.24 8.68 79.92
C LEU A 252 -30.61 9.23 80.34
N ARG A 253 -31.64 9.12 79.50
CA ARG A 253 -33.03 9.46 79.89
C ARG A 253 -33.62 8.46 80.89
N ALA A 254 -33.35 7.16 80.73
CA ALA A 254 -33.81 6.14 81.66
C ALA A 254 -33.13 6.30 83.04
N GLU A 255 -31.83 6.58 83.06
CA GLU A 255 -31.07 6.86 84.29
C GLU A 255 -31.52 8.17 84.96
N ALA A 256 -31.74 9.23 84.18
CA ALA A 256 -32.32 10.48 84.69
C ALA A 256 -33.71 10.24 85.30
N ALA A 257 -34.59 9.48 84.63
CA ALA A 257 -35.92 9.14 85.13
C ALA A 257 -35.86 8.27 86.40
N ALA A 258 -34.88 7.37 86.51
CA ALA A 258 -34.66 6.59 87.74
C ALA A 258 -34.21 7.50 88.90
N SER A 259 -33.28 8.43 88.66
CA SER A 259 -32.81 9.39 89.69
C SER A 259 -33.88 10.41 90.10
N ALA A 260 -34.76 10.83 89.17
CA ALA A 260 -35.90 11.69 89.45
C ALA A 260 -37.01 11.00 90.27
N GLY A 261 -36.90 9.68 90.49
CA GLY A 261 -37.77 8.93 91.39
C GLY A 261 -37.57 9.22 92.88
N GLU A 262 -36.48 9.89 93.26
CA GLU A 262 -36.11 10.12 94.68
C GLU A 262 -36.23 11.59 95.15
N GLU A 263 -36.39 12.57 94.26
CA GLU A 263 -36.76 13.96 94.63
C GLU A 263 -37.96 14.49 93.83
N ALA A 264 -39.17 14.26 94.36
CA ALA A 264 -40.42 14.79 93.81
C ALA A 264 -41.08 15.80 94.78
N ALA A 265 -40.65 17.07 94.76
CA ALA A 265 -41.22 18.11 95.61
C ALA A 265 -41.40 19.48 94.91
N SER A 266 -42.62 20.00 94.96
CA SER A 266 -43.07 21.37 94.61
C SER A 266 -43.04 21.80 93.13
N PRO A 267 -44.21 22.14 92.53
CA PRO A 267 -44.28 22.82 91.23
C PRO A 267 -44.21 24.35 91.38
N MET A 268 -43.47 25.03 90.49
CA MET A 268 -43.40 26.49 90.43
C MET A 268 -43.69 27.01 89.03
N LYS A 269 -44.60 27.98 88.90
CA LYS A 269 -45.01 28.59 87.61
C LYS A 269 -43.94 29.57 87.10
N VAL A 270 -43.62 29.49 85.81
CA VAL A 270 -43.13 30.62 85.00
C VAL A 270 -43.88 30.63 83.66
N SER A 271 -44.01 31.80 83.04
CA SER A 271 -44.85 32.05 81.87
C SER A 271 -44.07 32.56 80.65
N GLY A 272 -44.49 32.18 79.45
CA GLY A 272 -44.54 33.10 78.31
C GLY A 272 -43.63 32.81 77.10
N ALA A 273 -43.81 33.68 76.09
CA ALA A 273 -43.18 33.70 74.76
C ALA A 273 -43.58 32.58 73.77
N ALA A 274 -43.78 32.95 72.51
CA ALA A 274 -44.27 32.09 71.43
C ALA A 274 -43.62 32.42 70.08
N ALA A 275 -43.46 31.41 69.24
CA ALA A 275 -43.35 31.43 67.77
C ALA A 275 -43.79 30.02 67.31
N ALA A 276 -44.76 29.80 66.41
CA ALA A 276 -44.84 30.21 65.00
C ALA A 276 -43.69 29.61 64.16
N GLY A 277 -43.91 28.84 63.09
CA GLY A 277 -45.16 28.41 62.42
C GLY A 277 -45.05 28.56 60.89
N VAL A 278 -45.91 27.86 60.11
CA VAL A 278 -45.87 27.70 58.63
C VAL A 278 -44.72 26.78 58.20
N GLU A 279 -44.89 25.58 57.63
CA GLU A 279 -45.73 25.02 56.53
C GLU A 279 -45.02 24.95 55.16
N ALA A 280 -45.45 23.98 54.33
CA ALA A 280 -44.85 23.63 53.04
C ALA A 280 -45.83 23.93 51.87
N GLY A 281 -45.31 23.97 50.64
CA GLY A 281 -46.12 24.14 49.44
C GLY A 281 -45.38 23.74 48.15
N GLU A 282 -46.13 23.17 47.20
CA GLU A 282 -45.66 22.75 45.86
C GLU A 282 -46.04 23.79 44.77
N GLY A 283 -45.42 23.70 43.60
CA GLY A 283 -45.70 24.51 42.40
C GLY A 283 -44.40 24.90 41.67
N VAL A 284 -44.00 24.33 40.51
CA VAL A 284 -44.65 24.11 39.20
C VAL A 284 -44.64 25.36 38.29
N ASP A 285 -43.86 25.26 37.20
CA ASP A 285 -43.96 25.80 35.83
C ASP A 285 -44.70 27.15 35.58
N THR A 286 -44.26 28.07 34.70
CA THR A 286 -43.26 28.00 33.59
C THR A 286 -42.49 29.37 33.48
N GLU A 287 -42.08 30.03 32.38
CA GLU A 287 -42.28 29.89 30.92
C GLU A 287 -41.06 30.30 30.05
N THR A 288 -40.97 31.55 29.55
CA THR A 288 -40.11 31.93 28.38
C THR A 288 -39.28 33.22 28.56
N GLY A 289 -38.25 33.38 27.71
CA GLY A 289 -37.45 34.62 27.58
C GLY A 289 -36.25 34.45 26.64
N GLU A 290 -36.37 34.83 25.36
CA GLU A 290 -35.32 34.73 24.34
C GLU A 290 -34.52 36.04 24.12
N ALA A 291 -33.32 35.89 23.55
CA ALA A 291 -32.45 36.92 22.93
C ALA A 291 -31.85 38.02 23.85
N GLY A 292 -30.67 38.59 23.56
CA GLY A 292 -29.67 38.21 22.54
C GLY A 292 -28.72 39.37 22.18
N THR A 293 -27.46 39.07 21.83
CA THR A 293 -26.40 40.01 21.34
C THR A 293 -25.98 41.11 22.35
N GLU A 294 -24.84 41.82 22.27
CA GLU A 294 -23.79 41.99 21.22
C GLU A 294 -22.35 41.73 21.77
N GLU A 295 -21.36 42.14 20.97
CA GLU A 295 -19.91 41.84 21.00
C GLU A 295 -19.10 42.52 22.15
N GLY A 296 -17.85 42.09 22.33
CA GLY A 296 -16.95 42.62 23.37
C GLY A 296 -15.50 42.13 23.25
N GLU A 297 -14.83 42.46 22.14
CA GLU A 297 -13.45 42.04 21.84
C GLU A 297 -12.42 42.62 22.84
N ALA A 298 -11.48 41.78 23.31
CA ALA A 298 -10.45 42.17 24.28
C ALA A 298 -9.03 42.10 23.66
N PRO A 299 -8.23 43.19 23.73
CA PRO A 299 -6.96 43.30 23.00
C PRO A 299 -5.79 42.51 23.64
N PRO A 300 -4.74 42.18 22.85
CA PRO A 300 -3.62 41.36 23.32
C PRO A 300 -2.72 42.07 24.34
N ILE A 301 -2.30 41.32 25.36
CA ILE A 301 -1.34 41.79 26.38
C ILE A 301 0.05 41.87 25.74
N THR A 302 0.59 43.09 25.64
CA THR A 302 2.00 43.30 25.33
C THR A 302 2.84 43.29 26.61
N PHE A 303 4.00 42.64 26.57
CA PHE A 303 5.04 42.82 27.59
C PHE A 303 6.40 42.98 26.90
N GLY A 304 6.95 44.20 26.97
CA GLY A 304 8.22 44.54 26.34
C GLY A 304 9.41 44.22 27.23
N VAL A 305 10.44 43.64 26.61
CA VAL A 305 11.89 43.85 26.83
C VAL A 305 12.33 44.31 28.22
N PHE A 306 13.18 43.52 28.88
CA PHE A 306 14.07 44.04 29.92
C PHE A 306 15.50 43.52 29.79
N LYS A 307 16.37 44.39 29.25
CA LYS A 307 17.84 44.29 29.13
C LYS A 307 18.41 43.10 28.35
#